data_AF-A0A8T4XK22-F1
#
_entry.id   AF-A0A8T4XK22-F1
#
_cell.length_a   1.000
_cell.length_b   1.000
_cell.length_c   1.000
_cell.angle_alpha   90.00
_cell.angle_beta   90.00
_cell.angle_gamma   90.00
#
_symmetry.space_group_name_H-M   'P 1'
#
loop_
_entity.id
_entity.type
_entity.pdbx_description
1 polymer ?
#
loop_
_entity_poly.entity_id
_entity_poly.type
_entity_poly.pdbx_seq_one_letter_code
_entity_poly.pdbx_strand_id
1 'polypeptide(L)'
;MNEPPIFIIDSLIGKLGILLFLCALKCLVGASPLEKLLHLPNVHESTFYRRASGDRVECILCERRCIIPFGEYGFCRTRLNINGRLYTVVYGALSAIEGRPIEIKPFFHYWPGSTALTFSTWSCNFNCPWCQNWTLSKVSPSPDKMEYYDPLDIVNLAVQSGDEGLCASFQEPTLLTDWNIDVFKIGREMGLYACYVSNGYMTLEALKALQESGMDGLKIDIKGDSEVYEKFCGGIDLEKIWRNVNEAKRMGFHVELVNLVITGTNDDEECLRGIIERALKEAGPDTPIHFTRYYPAYKFDKPATSIRTLEKAYEMARSMGMQYPYIGNVPGHRYEHTYCPNCHELLIKRYGFSVIRYNITEDNKCPKCGFSINIRGKYIRRK
;
A
#
# COMPACT_ATOMS: atom_id res chain seq x y z
N MET A 1 35.19 -43.30 -41.69
CA MET A 1 34.76 -42.58 -42.91
C MET A 1 33.25 -42.47 -42.82
N ASN A 2 32.60 -41.34 -42.52
CA ASN A 2 32.95 -39.93 -42.64
C ASN A 2 32.22 -39.13 -41.54
N GLU A 3 32.90 -38.15 -40.95
CA GLU A 3 32.30 -37.08 -40.14
C GLU A 3 31.52 -36.08 -41.02
N PRO A 4 30.48 -35.40 -40.50
CA PRO A 4 29.95 -34.17 -41.08
C PRO A 4 30.48 -32.92 -40.33
N PRO A 5 30.46 -31.74 -40.98
CA PRO A 5 31.43 -30.68 -40.77
C PRO A 5 31.13 -29.75 -39.59
N ILE A 6 32.19 -29.32 -38.92
CA ILE A 6 32.22 -28.16 -38.01
C ILE A 6 32.05 -26.91 -38.86
N PHE A 7 30.90 -26.23 -38.73
CA PHE A 7 30.75 -24.86 -39.20
C PHE A 7 31.24 -23.89 -38.13
N ILE A 8 32.39 -23.28 -38.40
CA ILE A 8 32.89 -22.10 -37.68
C ILE A 8 31.98 -20.93 -38.05
N ILE A 9 31.15 -20.47 -37.12
CA ILE A 9 30.45 -19.18 -37.23
C ILE A 9 31.38 -18.13 -36.62
N ASP A 10 32.23 -17.54 -37.46
CA ASP A 10 33.06 -16.39 -37.12
C ASP A 10 32.20 -15.13 -36.91
N SER A 11 32.07 -14.75 -35.65
CA SER A 11 32.31 -13.39 -35.11
C SER A 11 31.60 -12.14 -35.69
N LEU A 12 30.36 -12.21 -36.16
CA LEU A 12 29.56 -10.99 -36.38
C LEU A 12 28.85 -10.47 -35.10
N ILE A 13 28.68 -11.32 -34.09
CA ILE A 13 28.07 -10.94 -32.80
C ILE A 13 29.07 -10.23 -31.88
N GLY A 14 30.36 -10.56 -31.96
CA GLY A 14 31.41 -9.94 -31.14
C GLY A 14 31.66 -8.47 -31.46
N LYS A 15 31.66 -8.09 -32.74
CA LYS A 15 31.94 -6.70 -33.15
C LYS A 15 30.76 -5.76 -32.90
N LEU A 16 29.51 -6.22 -33.05
CA LEU A 16 28.32 -5.41 -32.73
C LEU A 16 28.15 -5.24 -31.21
N GLY A 17 28.38 -6.31 -30.44
CA GLY A 17 28.38 -6.27 -28.98
C GLY A 17 29.47 -5.36 -28.40
N ILE A 18 30.70 -5.43 -28.94
CA ILE A 18 31.80 -4.56 -28.53
C ILE A 18 31.55 -3.10 -28.96
N LEU A 19 30.94 -2.84 -30.12
CA LEU A 19 30.64 -1.47 -30.55
C LEU A 19 29.50 -0.85 -29.72
N LEU A 20 28.45 -1.62 -29.37
CA LEU A 20 27.39 -1.20 -28.44
C LEU A 20 27.95 -0.96 -27.03
N PHE A 21 28.85 -1.83 -26.55
CA PHE A 21 29.49 -1.70 -25.24
C PHE A 21 30.45 -0.50 -25.19
N LEU A 22 31.23 -0.25 -26.24
CA LEU A 22 32.10 0.92 -26.37
C LEU A 22 31.32 2.23 -26.57
N CYS A 23 30.15 2.20 -27.19
CA CYS A 23 29.26 3.37 -27.31
C CYS A 23 28.61 3.71 -25.96
N ALA A 24 28.15 2.70 -25.21
CA ALA A 24 27.67 2.87 -23.84
C ALA A 24 28.76 3.38 -22.89
N LEU A 25 30.00 2.87 -23.01
CA LEU A 25 31.15 3.36 -22.25
C LEU A 25 31.52 4.81 -22.60
N LYS A 26 31.46 5.20 -23.88
CA LYS A 26 31.74 6.58 -24.33
C LYS A 26 30.69 7.59 -23.87
N CYS A 27 29.41 7.21 -23.76
CA CYS A 27 28.36 8.09 -23.21
C CYS A 27 28.54 8.38 -21.71
N LEU A 28 29.12 7.45 -20.95
CA LEU A 28 29.37 7.61 -19.51
C LEU A 28 30.57 8.52 -19.19
N VAL A 29 31.51 8.65 -20.14
CA VAL A 29 32.69 9.52 -20.02
C VAL A 29 32.29 10.94 -20.43
N GLY A 30 31.59 11.64 -19.54
CA GLY A 30 31.15 13.03 -19.74
C GLY A 30 29.76 13.34 -19.18
N ALA A 31 28.95 12.32 -18.92
CA ALA A 31 27.64 12.46 -18.30
C ALA A 31 27.73 13.01 -16.87
N SER A 32 26.87 13.98 -16.55
CA SER A 32 26.70 14.50 -15.20
C SER A 32 26.29 13.38 -14.22
N PRO A 33 26.54 13.51 -12.90
CA PRO A 33 26.11 12.52 -11.92
C PRO A 33 24.61 12.18 -12.00
N LEU A 34 23.76 13.14 -12.37
CA LEU A 34 22.33 12.95 -12.55
C LEU A 34 22.00 12.13 -13.79
N GLU A 35 22.67 12.38 -14.92
CA GLU A 35 22.47 11.60 -16.15
C GLU A 35 22.89 10.14 -15.99
N LYS A 36 23.91 9.87 -15.16
CA LYS A 36 24.30 8.49 -14.83
C LYS A 36 23.18 7.69 -14.17
N LEU A 37 22.30 8.35 -13.40
CA LEU A 37 21.15 7.69 -12.77
C LEU A 37 20.15 7.17 -13.81
N LEU A 38 20.05 7.80 -14.98
CA LEU A 38 19.13 7.38 -16.05
C LEU A 38 19.48 6.02 -16.66
N HIS A 39 20.67 5.48 -16.36
CA HIS A 39 21.08 4.15 -16.79
C HIS A 39 20.76 3.05 -15.76
N LEU A 40 20.28 3.43 -14.57
CA LEU A 40 19.90 2.47 -13.54
C LEU A 40 18.48 1.94 -13.83
N PRO A 41 18.25 0.61 -13.74
CA PRO A 41 16.94 0.01 -14.05
C PRO A 41 15.82 0.45 -13.11
N ASN A 42 16.18 0.91 -11.91
CA ASN A 42 15.25 1.44 -10.92
C ASN A 42 14.94 2.93 -11.05
N VAL A 43 15.52 3.61 -12.05
CA VAL A 43 15.22 5.00 -12.38
C VAL A 43 14.37 5.01 -13.64
N HIS A 44 13.09 5.38 -13.50
CA HIS A 44 12.11 5.30 -14.57
C HIS A 44 11.36 6.63 -14.71
N GLU A 45 11.12 7.07 -15.95
CA GLU A 45 10.33 8.29 -16.18
C GLU A 45 8.90 8.06 -15.66
N SER A 46 8.43 8.97 -14.80
CA SER A 46 7.10 8.89 -14.23
C SER A 46 6.09 9.59 -15.11
N THR A 47 4.89 9.05 -15.24
CA THR A 47 3.78 9.73 -15.93
C THR A 47 3.03 10.71 -15.01
N PHE A 48 3.33 10.71 -13.70
CA PHE A 48 2.64 11.51 -12.70
C PHE A 48 3.26 12.90 -12.51
N TYR A 49 3.40 13.66 -13.60
CA TYR A 49 3.83 15.05 -13.50
C TYR A 49 3.19 15.96 -14.55
N ARG A 50 3.23 17.26 -14.26
CA ARG A 50 2.98 18.33 -15.22
C ARG A 50 4.23 19.20 -15.32
N ARG A 51 4.48 19.77 -16.49
CA ARG A 51 5.50 20.81 -16.63
C ARG A 51 5.06 22.04 -15.84
N ALA A 52 5.97 22.60 -15.05
CA ALA A 52 5.79 23.88 -14.39
C ALA A 52 6.65 24.95 -15.09
N SER A 53 6.73 26.15 -14.54
CA SER A 53 7.53 27.23 -15.11
C SER A 53 9.03 26.90 -15.10
N GLY A 54 9.72 27.20 -16.21
CA GLY A 54 11.15 26.94 -16.37
C GLY A 54 11.46 25.45 -16.50
N ASP A 55 12.44 24.98 -15.73
CA ASP A 55 12.92 23.61 -15.66
C ASP A 55 12.24 22.78 -14.57
N ARG A 56 11.20 23.33 -13.93
CA ARG A 56 10.48 22.71 -12.80
C ARG A 56 9.39 21.77 -13.28
N VAL A 57 9.07 20.79 -12.43
CA VAL A 57 7.94 19.88 -12.62
C VAL A 57 7.02 19.88 -11.40
N GLU A 58 5.70 19.83 -11.62
CA GLU A 58 4.72 19.55 -10.56
C GLU A 58 4.50 18.04 -10.51
N CYS A 59 4.86 17.39 -9.40
CA CYS A 59 4.55 15.98 -9.16
C CYS A 59 3.06 15.84 -8.78
N ILE A 60 2.30 15.08 -9.55
CA ILE A 60 0.86 14.86 -9.35
C ILE A 60 0.54 13.43 -8.87
N LEU A 61 1.51 12.75 -8.25
CA LEU A 61 1.32 11.40 -7.70
C LEU A 61 0.53 11.42 -6.38
N CYS A 62 0.83 12.38 -5.52
CA CYS A 62 0.22 12.52 -4.21
C CYS A 62 -0.19 13.97 -3.94
N GLU A 63 -1.06 14.18 -2.96
CA GLU A 63 -1.65 15.51 -2.70
C GLU A 63 -0.68 16.50 -2.04
N ARG A 64 0.61 16.17 -1.94
CA ARG A 64 1.66 17.17 -1.64
C ARG A 64 1.94 18.10 -2.82
N ARG A 65 1.66 17.66 -4.05
CA ARG A 65 1.83 18.45 -5.30
C ARG A 65 3.16 19.20 -5.35
N CYS A 66 4.25 18.51 -5.05
CA CYS A 66 5.58 19.13 -4.98
C CYS A 66 5.95 19.78 -6.32
N ILE A 67 6.35 21.05 -6.28
CA ILE A 67 7.05 21.71 -7.39
C ILE A 67 8.55 21.44 -7.22
N ILE A 68 9.13 20.65 -8.12
CA ILE A 68 10.47 20.11 -7.99
C ILE A 68 11.41 20.81 -8.99
N PRO A 69 12.42 21.57 -8.52
CA PRO A 69 13.46 22.15 -9.38
C PRO A 69 14.33 21.11 -10.08
N PHE A 70 15.04 21.51 -11.14
CA PHE A 70 16.04 20.65 -11.78
C PHE A 70 17.08 20.14 -10.77
N GLY A 71 17.38 18.85 -10.83
CA GLY A 71 18.39 18.19 -9.98
C GLY A 71 17.93 17.91 -8.56
N GLU A 72 16.71 18.31 -8.19
CA GLU A 72 16.18 18.19 -6.85
C GLU A 72 15.18 17.04 -6.71
N TYR A 73 14.99 16.62 -5.46
CA TYR A 73 14.00 15.63 -5.09
C TYR A 73 12.71 16.27 -4.53
N GLY A 74 11.57 15.61 -4.75
CA GLY A 74 10.34 15.88 -4.02
C GLY A 74 10.45 15.53 -2.54
N PHE A 75 9.45 15.93 -1.75
CA PHE A 75 9.43 15.72 -0.29
C PHE A 75 9.72 14.27 0.14
N CYS A 76 9.15 13.30 -0.59
CA CYS A 76 9.32 11.87 -0.31
C CYS A 76 10.69 11.32 -0.73
N ARG A 77 11.55 12.10 -1.38
CA ARG A 77 12.89 11.69 -1.82
C ARG A 77 12.93 10.55 -2.84
N THR A 78 11.78 10.12 -3.37
CA THR A 78 11.69 9.09 -4.42
C THR A 78 11.46 9.66 -5.81
N ARG A 79 11.24 10.98 -5.91
CA ARG A 79 10.88 11.67 -7.15
C ARG A 79 11.93 12.70 -7.47
N LEU A 80 12.61 12.56 -8.60
CA LEU A 80 13.75 13.38 -9.03
C LEU A 80 13.40 14.06 -10.35
N ASN A 81 13.68 15.36 -10.45
CA ASN A 81 13.55 16.07 -11.71
C ASN A 81 14.91 16.11 -12.43
N ILE A 82 14.96 15.57 -13.64
CA ILE A 82 16.14 15.65 -14.52
C ILE A 82 15.69 16.31 -15.83
N ASN A 83 16.23 17.50 -16.10
CA ASN A 83 15.98 18.29 -17.30
C ASN A 83 14.49 18.50 -17.62
N GLY A 84 13.67 18.84 -16.61
CA GLY A 84 12.25 19.14 -16.78
C GLY A 84 11.36 17.90 -16.97
N ARG A 85 11.87 16.72 -16.64
CA ARG A 85 11.14 15.45 -16.62
C ARG A 85 11.21 14.83 -15.24
N LEU A 86 10.10 14.28 -14.77
CA LEU A 86 10.04 13.63 -13.47
C LEU A 86 10.39 12.13 -13.60
N TYR A 87 11.30 11.67 -12.76
CA TYR A 87 11.66 10.27 -12.63
C TYR A 87 11.29 9.77 -11.23
N THR A 88 10.82 8.53 -11.16
CA THR A 88 10.89 7.76 -9.91
C THR A 88 12.26 7.12 -9.82
N VAL A 89 12.87 7.09 -8.63
CA VAL A 89 14.15 6.40 -8.40
C VAL A 89 14.00 5.09 -7.64
N VAL A 90 12.76 4.61 -7.53
CA VAL A 90 12.40 3.39 -6.81
C VAL A 90 11.60 2.40 -7.66
N TYR A 91 11.67 2.49 -8.99
CA TYR A 91 10.97 1.56 -9.87
C TYR A 91 11.55 0.15 -9.69
N GLY A 92 10.78 -0.81 -9.19
CA GLY A 92 11.29 -2.16 -8.87
C GLY A 92 12.34 -2.19 -7.76
N ALA A 93 12.54 -1.10 -7.03
CA ALA A 93 13.48 -1.05 -5.91
C ALA A 93 12.76 -1.39 -4.61
N LEU A 94 12.91 -2.64 -4.18
CA LEU A 94 12.14 -3.20 -3.08
C LEU A 94 12.95 -3.27 -1.78
N SER A 95 12.35 -2.78 -0.70
CA SER A 95 12.94 -2.76 0.63
C SER A 95 12.59 -3.97 1.49
N ALA A 96 11.50 -4.66 1.12
CA ALA A 96 11.06 -5.91 1.71
C ALA A 96 10.14 -6.65 0.72
N ILE A 97 10.16 -7.97 0.77
CA ILE A 97 9.30 -8.88 0.00
C ILE A 97 8.97 -10.08 0.90
N GLU A 98 7.70 -10.31 1.19
CA GLU A 98 7.26 -11.39 2.08
C GLU A 98 5.80 -11.81 1.79
N GLY A 99 5.53 -13.11 1.65
CA GLY A 99 4.17 -13.63 1.63
C GLY A 99 3.52 -13.50 3.01
N ARG A 100 2.41 -12.76 3.12
CA ARG A 100 1.75 -12.49 4.41
C ARG A 100 0.25 -12.75 4.34
N PRO A 101 -0.38 -13.22 5.43
CA PRO A 101 -1.83 -13.28 5.53
C PRO A 101 -2.49 -11.94 5.22
N ILE A 102 -3.73 -11.96 4.76
CA ILE A 102 -4.49 -10.73 4.58
C ILE A 102 -4.92 -10.13 5.93
N GLU A 103 -5.13 -10.96 6.95
CA GLU A 103 -5.56 -10.53 8.28
C GLU A 103 -4.53 -9.65 9.00
N ILE A 104 -3.22 -9.80 8.71
CA ILE A 104 -2.18 -8.94 9.30
C ILE A 104 -2.12 -7.54 8.65
N LYS A 105 -2.80 -7.35 7.51
CA LYS A 105 -2.91 -6.07 6.78
C LYS A 105 -4.11 -5.23 7.24
N PRO A 106 -4.69 -5.58 8.39
CA PRO A 106 -6.12 -5.57 8.74
C PRO A 106 -7.10 -5.45 7.57
N PHE A 107 -7.12 -6.46 6.70
CA PHE A 107 -8.19 -6.66 5.73
C PHE A 107 -9.02 -7.87 6.19
N PHE A 108 -10.12 -7.65 6.91
CA PHE A 108 -10.90 -8.76 7.47
C PHE A 108 -11.99 -9.27 6.53
N HIS A 109 -12.46 -8.41 5.63
CA HIS A 109 -13.58 -8.67 4.73
C HIS A 109 -13.15 -8.74 3.25
N TYR A 110 -11.84 -8.82 3.01
CA TYR A 110 -11.23 -8.96 1.69
C TYR A 110 -10.46 -10.27 1.67
N TRP A 111 -10.79 -11.21 0.78
CA TRP A 111 -10.09 -12.48 0.61
C TRP A 111 -9.70 -13.18 1.92
N PRO A 112 -10.65 -13.46 2.84
CA PRO A 112 -10.34 -13.97 4.17
C PRO A 112 -9.59 -15.30 4.09
N GLY A 113 -8.56 -15.48 4.92
CA GLY A 113 -7.68 -16.65 4.99
C GLY A 113 -6.63 -16.76 3.88
N SER A 114 -6.64 -15.84 2.91
CA SER A 114 -5.65 -15.82 1.83
C SER A 114 -4.30 -15.26 2.27
N THR A 115 -3.27 -15.47 1.45
CA THR A 115 -2.01 -14.74 1.55
C THR A 115 -1.78 -13.89 0.31
N ALA A 116 -1.04 -12.80 0.49
CA ALA A 116 -0.58 -11.95 -0.60
C ALA A 116 0.92 -11.72 -0.49
N LEU A 117 1.61 -11.84 -1.62
CA LEU A 117 3.02 -11.45 -1.71
C LEU A 117 3.08 -9.94 -1.47
N THR A 118 3.70 -9.57 -0.35
CA THR A 118 3.69 -8.21 0.17
C THR A 118 5.06 -7.59 -0.05
N PHE A 119 5.11 -6.42 -0.66
CA PHE A 119 6.34 -5.72 -0.96
C PHE A 119 6.25 -4.22 -0.63
N SER A 120 7.41 -3.58 -0.53
CA SER A 120 7.53 -2.17 -0.20
C SER A 120 8.75 -1.54 -0.82
N THR A 121 8.83 -0.20 -0.76
CA THR A 121 10.04 0.56 -1.07
C THR A 121 10.48 1.38 0.16
N TRP A 122 11.28 2.43 -0.02
CA TRP A 122 11.75 3.31 1.05
C TRP A 122 11.01 4.64 1.10
N SER A 123 11.18 5.34 2.22
CA SER A 123 10.66 6.68 2.48
C SER A 123 9.14 6.71 2.70
N CYS A 124 8.58 7.91 2.83
CA CYS A 124 7.15 8.15 3.00
C CYS A 124 6.82 9.58 2.59
N ASN A 125 5.57 9.81 2.18
CA ASN A 125 5.07 11.17 2.04
C ASN A 125 4.56 11.75 3.38
N PHE A 126 4.57 11.03 4.51
CA PHE A 126 4.18 11.53 5.83
C PHE A 126 5.36 11.52 6.82
N ASN A 127 5.26 12.34 7.87
CA ASN A 127 6.28 12.46 8.93
C ASN A 127 5.91 11.85 10.29
N CYS A 128 4.92 10.93 10.33
CA CYS A 128 4.42 10.33 11.58
C CYS A 128 5.55 9.88 12.54
N PRO A 129 5.62 10.39 13.77
CA PRO A 129 6.69 10.08 14.72
C PRO A 129 6.51 8.73 15.43
N TRP A 130 5.38 8.05 15.23
CA TRP A 130 5.02 6.73 15.79
C TRP A 130 5.05 5.60 14.75
N CYS A 131 5.65 5.82 13.57
CA CYS A 131 5.62 4.80 12.51
C CYS A 131 6.32 3.51 12.99
N GLN A 132 5.58 2.40 13.01
CA GLN A 132 6.14 1.09 13.40
C GLN A 132 7.15 0.56 12.36
N ASN A 133 7.02 0.99 11.11
CA ASN A 133 7.92 0.64 10.01
C ASN A 133 8.89 1.80 9.67
N TRP A 134 9.34 2.54 10.69
CA TRP A 134 10.21 3.71 10.50
C TRP A 134 11.56 3.36 9.87
N THR A 135 12.06 2.14 10.06
CA THR A 135 13.29 1.63 9.44
C THR A 135 13.21 1.57 7.91
N LEU A 136 12.00 1.53 7.35
CA LEU A 136 11.74 1.60 5.90
C LEU A 136 11.28 3.01 5.51
N SER A 137 10.32 3.56 6.25
CA SER A 137 9.61 4.79 5.89
C SER A 137 10.38 6.09 6.17
N LYS A 138 11.47 6.04 6.94
CA LYS A 138 12.32 7.21 7.28
C LYS A 138 13.71 7.14 6.65
N VAL A 139 13.92 6.20 5.73
CA VAL A 139 15.17 6.02 5.00
C VAL A 139 15.02 6.62 3.61
N SER A 140 15.98 7.46 3.21
CA SER A 140 16.06 7.95 1.83
C SER A 140 16.53 6.83 0.90
N PRO A 141 15.93 6.67 -0.28
CA PRO A 141 16.46 5.76 -1.27
C PRO A 141 17.87 6.20 -1.74
N SER A 142 18.80 5.25 -1.88
CA SER A 142 20.07 5.37 -2.60
C SER A 142 20.00 4.54 -3.89
N PRO A 143 19.64 5.13 -5.05
CA PRO A 143 19.31 4.38 -6.26
C PRO A 143 20.45 3.47 -6.76
N ASP A 144 21.69 3.86 -6.52
CA ASP A 144 22.91 3.14 -6.88
C ASP A 144 23.19 1.88 -6.04
N LYS A 145 22.46 1.69 -4.93
CA LYS A 145 22.67 0.59 -3.98
C LYS A 145 21.48 -0.36 -3.88
N MET A 146 20.50 -0.21 -4.78
CA MET A 146 19.26 -0.95 -4.74
C MET A 146 19.29 -2.10 -5.72
N GLU A 147 18.79 -3.24 -5.28
CA GLU A 147 18.43 -4.33 -6.17
C GLU A 147 17.16 -3.97 -6.95
N TYR A 148 17.14 -4.34 -8.22
CA TYR A 148 16.00 -4.15 -9.10
C TYR A 148 15.26 -5.46 -9.27
N TYR A 149 13.94 -5.42 -9.11
CA TYR A 149 13.02 -6.52 -9.34
C TYR A 149 12.12 -6.21 -10.53
N ASP A 150 12.19 -7.07 -11.54
CA ASP A 150 11.29 -7.00 -12.68
C ASP A 150 9.85 -7.30 -12.23
N PRO A 151 8.84 -6.57 -12.75
CA PRO A 151 7.44 -6.84 -12.44
C PRO A 151 7.01 -8.30 -12.63
N LEU A 152 7.45 -8.95 -13.72
CA LEU A 152 7.08 -10.33 -14.03
C LEU A 152 7.69 -11.32 -13.03
N ASP A 153 8.93 -11.08 -12.59
CA ASP A 153 9.60 -11.92 -11.60
C ASP A 153 8.87 -11.91 -10.25
N ILE A 154 8.35 -10.75 -9.83
CA ILE A 154 7.56 -10.65 -8.58
C ILE A 154 6.21 -11.35 -8.71
N VAL A 155 5.54 -11.24 -9.84
CA VAL A 155 4.28 -11.96 -10.05
C VAL A 155 4.52 -13.47 -10.09
N ASN A 156 5.56 -13.93 -10.79
CA ASN A 156 5.95 -15.33 -10.82
C ASN A 156 6.27 -15.86 -9.41
N LEU A 157 6.97 -15.08 -8.60
CA LEU A 157 7.26 -15.43 -7.21
C LEU A 157 5.98 -15.61 -6.38
N ALA A 158 4.98 -14.74 -6.54
CA ALA A 158 3.69 -14.86 -5.85
C ALA A 158 2.96 -16.15 -6.25
N VAL A 159 2.89 -16.43 -7.55
CA VAL A 159 2.26 -17.64 -8.09
C VAL A 159 2.98 -18.91 -7.60
N GLN A 160 4.31 -18.93 -7.65
CA GLN A 160 5.12 -20.05 -7.17
C GLN A 160 4.96 -20.29 -5.66
N SER A 161 4.79 -19.21 -4.89
CA SER A 161 4.59 -19.27 -3.44
C SER A 161 3.16 -19.66 -3.03
N GLY A 162 2.22 -19.71 -3.98
CA GLY A 162 0.81 -20.00 -3.71
C GLY A 162 0.10 -18.85 -2.98
N ASP A 163 0.51 -17.61 -3.23
CA ASP A 163 -0.22 -16.41 -2.83
C ASP A 163 -1.42 -16.21 -3.77
N GLU A 164 -2.54 -15.73 -3.22
CA GLU A 164 -3.73 -15.40 -4.03
C GLU A 164 -3.74 -13.93 -4.49
N GLY A 165 -2.80 -13.12 -4.00
CA GLY A 165 -2.74 -11.72 -4.35
C GLY A 165 -1.38 -11.06 -4.17
N LEU A 166 -1.36 -9.78 -4.52
CA LEU A 166 -0.22 -8.88 -4.45
C LEU A 166 -0.57 -7.72 -3.53
N CYS A 167 0.34 -7.33 -2.65
CA CYS A 167 0.11 -6.22 -1.73
C CYS A 167 1.28 -5.27 -1.63
N ALA A 168 1.03 -3.98 -1.86
CA ALA A 168 1.99 -2.95 -1.51
C ALA A 168 1.72 -2.42 -0.09
N SER A 169 2.70 -2.58 0.82
CA SER A 169 2.54 -2.25 2.25
C SER A 169 3.88 -1.86 2.91
N PHE A 170 3.99 -2.08 4.22
CA PHE A 170 5.08 -1.72 5.15
C PHE A 170 5.38 -0.22 5.27
N GLN A 171 5.53 0.51 4.18
CA GLN A 171 5.55 1.97 4.16
C GLN A 171 4.40 2.53 3.31
N GLU A 172 4.46 3.79 2.87
CA GLU A 172 3.44 4.37 1.99
C GLU A 172 3.54 3.86 0.53
N PRO A 173 2.66 2.96 0.08
CA PRO A 173 2.78 2.32 -1.23
C PRO A 173 2.58 3.27 -2.42
N THR A 174 1.96 4.44 -2.24
CA THR A 174 1.80 5.45 -3.30
C THR A 174 3.13 5.81 -3.96
N LEU A 175 4.26 5.71 -3.22
CA LEU A 175 5.57 6.04 -3.76
C LEU A 175 6.07 5.08 -4.85
N LEU A 176 5.55 3.85 -4.87
CA LEU A 176 5.93 2.76 -5.78
C LEU A 176 4.93 2.59 -6.95
N THR A 177 3.95 3.48 -7.09
CA THR A 177 2.82 3.32 -8.03
C THR A 177 3.23 3.06 -9.48
N ASP A 178 4.28 3.71 -10.00
CA ASP A 178 4.71 3.51 -11.39
C ASP A 178 5.07 2.04 -11.67
N TRP A 179 5.71 1.37 -10.72
CA TRP A 179 6.05 -0.06 -10.83
C TRP A 179 4.87 -0.96 -10.46
N ASN A 180 4.08 -0.58 -9.45
CA ASN A 180 2.90 -1.34 -9.04
C ASN A 180 1.84 -1.43 -10.14
N ILE A 181 1.72 -0.40 -11.01
CA ILE A 181 0.82 -0.45 -12.17
C ILE A 181 1.17 -1.64 -13.08
N ASP A 182 2.45 -1.88 -13.33
CA ASP A 182 2.87 -2.97 -14.21
C ASP A 182 2.73 -4.32 -13.52
N VAL A 183 3.15 -4.41 -12.26
CA VAL A 183 2.98 -5.61 -11.41
C VAL A 183 1.51 -6.02 -11.30
N PHE A 184 0.60 -5.07 -11.09
CA PHE A 184 -0.82 -5.37 -10.92
C PHE A 184 -1.50 -5.76 -12.24
N LYS A 185 -1.09 -5.16 -13.37
CA LYS A 185 -1.58 -5.58 -14.69
C LYS A 185 -1.24 -7.04 -14.96
N ILE A 186 0.03 -7.42 -14.77
CA ILE A 186 0.51 -8.79 -14.95
C ILE A 186 -0.16 -9.72 -13.93
N GLY A 187 -0.24 -9.31 -12.67
CA GLY A 187 -0.89 -10.08 -11.60
C GLY A 187 -2.35 -10.40 -11.92
N ARG A 188 -3.12 -9.41 -12.44
CA ARG A 188 -4.50 -9.61 -12.86
C ARG A 188 -4.62 -10.62 -13.99
N GLU A 189 -3.72 -10.58 -14.98
CA GLU A 189 -3.68 -11.58 -16.06
C GLU A 189 -3.41 -13.00 -15.54
N MET A 190 -2.70 -13.12 -14.41
CA MET A 190 -2.42 -14.38 -13.72
C MET A 190 -3.46 -14.73 -12.63
N GLY A 191 -4.54 -13.97 -12.52
CA GLY A 191 -5.65 -14.24 -11.60
C GLY A 191 -5.41 -13.85 -10.14
N LEU A 192 -4.39 -13.03 -9.87
CA LEU A 192 -4.10 -12.49 -8.54
C LEU A 192 -4.92 -11.22 -8.28
N TYR A 193 -5.45 -11.07 -7.06
CA TYR A 193 -5.99 -9.78 -6.62
C TYR A 193 -4.84 -8.81 -6.26
N ALA A 194 -5.13 -7.52 -6.19
CA ALA A 194 -4.13 -6.52 -5.81
C ALA A 194 -4.68 -5.51 -4.81
N CYS A 195 -3.90 -5.21 -3.77
CA CYS A 195 -4.29 -4.28 -2.73
C CYS A 195 -3.18 -3.38 -2.18
N TYR A 196 -3.59 -2.23 -1.65
CA TYR A 196 -2.73 -1.28 -0.95
C TYR A 196 -3.09 -1.18 0.53
N VAL A 197 -2.07 -1.04 1.38
CA VAL A 197 -2.19 -0.57 2.78
C VAL A 197 -1.53 0.80 2.86
N SER A 198 -2.33 1.87 2.85
CA SER A 198 -1.86 3.23 2.59
C SER A 198 -2.38 4.23 3.63
N ASN A 199 -1.72 5.38 3.73
CA ASN A 199 -2.26 6.56 4.39
C ASN A 199 -3.33 7.31 3.57
N GLY A 200 -3.57 6.87 2.32
CA GLY A 200 -4.65 7.37 1.47
C GLY A 200 -4.40 8.75 0.86
N TYR A 201 -3.21 9.34 0.97
CA TYR A 201 -2.93 10.72 0.51
C TYR A 201 -2.46 10.82 -0.95
N MET A 202 -3.07 10.07 -1.86
CA MET A 202 -2.77 10.05 -3.29
C MET A 202 -3.69 10.98 -4.11
N THR A 203 -3.31 11.31 -5.33
CA THR A 203 -4.22 12.04 -6.24
C THR A 203 -5.28 11.11 -6.82
N LEU A 204 -6.37 11.67 -7.35
CA LEU A 204 -7.39 10.88 -8.04
C LEU A 204 -6.85 10.27 -9.34
N GLU A 205 -5.89 10.94 -9.99
CA GLU A 205 -5.17 10.40 -11.14
C GLU A 205 -4.39 9.12 -10.78
N ALA A 206 -3.69 9.11 -9.64
CA ALA A 206 -2.99 7.93 -9.15
C ALA A 206 -3.97 6.82 -8.74
N LEU A 207 -5.05 7.16 -8.03
CA LEU A 207 -6.07 6.18 -7.62
C LEU A 207 -6.73 5.52 -8.84
N LYS A 208 -7.03 6.30 -9.88
CA LYS A 208 -7.58 5.80 -11.16
C LYS A 208 -6.60 4.88 -11.88
N ALA A 209 -5.34 5.26 -11.99
CA ALA A 209 -4.33 4.41 -12.62
C ALA A 209 -4.18 3.04 -11.91
N LEU A 210 -4.27 3.02 -10.58
CA LEU A 210 -4.24 1.78 -9.79
C LEU A 210 -5.49 0.93 -9.99
N GLN A 211 -6.68 1.54 -10.08
CA GLN A 211 -7.90 0.83 -10.41
C GLN A 211 -7.79 0.17 -11.81
N GLU A 212 -7.35 0.94 -12.81
CA GLU A 212 -7.21 0.48 -14.19
C GLU A 212 -6.17 -0.65 -14.32
N SER A 213 -5.12 -0.62 -13.48
CA SER A 213 -4.13 -1.71 -13.40
C SER A 213 -4.67 -2.99 -12.77
N GLY A 214 -5.86 -2.96 -12.15
CA GLY A 214 -6.49 -4.14 -11.54
C GLY A 214 -6.44 -4.18 -10.02
N MET A 215 -5.99 -3.12 -9.35
CA MET A 215 -6.12 -3.01 -7.89
C MET A 215 -7.60 -2.92 -7.52
N ASP A 216 -8.02 -3.71 -6.54
CA ASP A 216 -9.41 -3.73 -6.07
C ASP A 216 -9.56 -3.69 -4.54
N GLY A 217 -8.46 -3.78 -3.78
CA GLY A 217 -8.45 -3.58 -2.33
C GLY A 217 -7.68 -2.33 -1.91
N LEU A 218 -8.26 -1.49 -1.05
CA LEU A 218 -7.59 -0.32 -0.50
C LEU A 218 -7.89 -0.15 0.99
N LYS A 219 -6.87 -0.36 1.82
CA LYS A 219 -6.94 -0.08 3.25
C LYS A 219 -6.32 1.27 3.53
N ILE A 220 -7.03 2.11 4.28
CA ILE A 220 -6.63 3.49 4.55
C ILE A 220 -6.45 3.69 6.05
N ASP A 221 -5.26 4.18 6.44
CA ASP A 221 -4.99 4.61 7.80
C ASP A 221 -5.48 6.03 8.09
N ILE A 222 -6.50 6.16 8.94
CA ILE A 222 -6.94 7.43 9.49
C ILE A 222 -6.16 7.69 10.78
N LYS A 223 -5.30 8.72 10.76
CA LYS A 223 -4.35 8.99 11.86
C LYS A 223 -4.95 9.78 13.02
N GLY A 224 -6.07 10.47 12.83
CA GLY A 224 -6.67 11.36 13.82
C GLY A 224 -7.59 12.38 13.16
N ASP A 225 -7.84 13.47 13.86
CA ASP A 225 -8.44 14.70 13.35
C ASP A 225 -7.41 15.61 12.65
N SER A 226 -7.86 16.76 12.16
CA SER A 226 -7.02 17.76 11.48
C SER A 226 -5.86 18.25 12.35
N GLU A 227 -6.02 18.35 13.67
CA GLU A 227 -4.96 18.79 14.58
C GLU A 227 -3.83 17.75 14.63
N VAL A 228 -4.18 16.47 14.68
CA VAL A 228 -3.20 15.37 14.61
C VAL A 228 -2.43 15.39 13.28
N TYR A 229 -3.12 15.65 12.16
CA TYR A 229 -2.47 15.73 10.86
C TYR A 229 -1.54 16.94 10.72
N GLU A 230 -1.97 18.10 11.24
CA GLU A 230 -1.18 19.32 11.26
C GLU A 230 0.11 19.12 12.07
N LYS A 231 -0.03 18.69 13.33
CA LYS A 231 1.07 18.58 14.29
C LYS A 231 2.05 17.46 13.96
N PHE A 232 1.56 16.29 13.52
CA PHE A 232 2.39 15.08 13.48
C PHE A 232 2.57 14.46 12.10
N CYS A 233 1.71 14.77 11.13
CA CYS A 233 1.77 14.17 9.79
C CYS A 233 2.42 15.09 8.74
N GLY A 234 2.90 16.26 9.17
CA GLY A 234 3.61 17.21 8.31
C GLY A 234 2.66 18.14 7.57
N GLY A 235 1.62 18.63 8.24
CA GLY A 235 0.72 19.67 7.72
C GLY A 235 -0.14 19.22 6.55
N ILE A 236 -0.49 17.93 6.46
CA ILE A 236 -1.26 17.41 5.34
C ILE A 236 -2.77 17.55 5.57
N ASP A 237 -3.53 17.74 4.49
CA ASP A 237 -4.96 18.03 4.53
C ASP A 237 -5.80 16.75 4.67
N LEU A 238 -6.37 16.52 5.86
CA LEU A 238 -7.22 15.36 6.15
C LEU A 238 -8.36 15.18 5.13
N GLU A 239 -8.90 16.27 4.57
CA GLU A 239 -10.01 16.19 3.63
C GLU A 239 -9.64 15.46 2.33
N LYS A 240 -8.37 15.48 1.92
CA LYS A 240 -7.91 14.71 0.76
C LYS A 240 -7.97 13.19 0.99
N ILE A 241 -7.76 12.75 2.23
CA ILE A 241 -7.84 11.34 2.60
C ILE A 241 -9.29 10.90 2.57
N TRP A 242 -10.20 11.65 3.20
CA TRP A 242 -11.62 11.33 3.17
C TRP A 242 -12.24 11.41 1.77
N ARG A 243 -11.80 12.35 0.93
CA ARG A 243 -12.13 12.37 -0.51
C ARG A 243 -11.75 11.04 -1.16
N ASN A 244 -10.54 10.54 -0.89
CA ASN A 244 -10.09 9.26 -1.47
C ASN A 244 -10.84 8.06 -0.92
N VAL A 245 -11.21 8.06 0.37
CA VAL A 245 -12.10 7.04 0.95
C VAL A 245 -13.41 6.97 0.16
N ASN A 246 -14.07 8.12 -0.05
CA ASN A 246 -15.33 8.18 -0.78
C ASN A 246 -15.17 7.78 -2.25
N GLU A 247 -14.17 8.34 -2.94
CA GLU A 247 -13.97 8.07 -4.36
C GLU A 247 -13.56 6.62 -4.61
N ALA A 248 -12.75 6.01 -3.75
CA ALA A 248 -12.42 4.58 -3.85
C ALA A 248 -13.68 3.70 -3.76
N LYS A 249 -14.60 3.99 -2.82
CA LYS A 249 -15.89 3.29 -2.76
C LYS A 249 -16.70 3.47 -4.05
N ARG A 250 -16.76 4.70 -4.59
CA ARG A 250 -17.47 4.99 -5.85
C ARG A 250 -16.87 4.27 -7.06
N MET A 251 -15.55 4.10 -7.07
CA MET A 251 -14.80 3.38 -8.09
C MET A 251 -14.89 1.86 -7.94
N GLY A 252 -15.56 1.34 -6.91
CA GLY A 252 -15.78 -0.09 -6.70
C GLY A 252 -14.64 -0.82 -5.98
N PHE A 253 -13.72 -0.10 -5.33
CA PHE A 253 -12.75 -0.72 -4.44
C PHE A 253 -13.44 -1.33 -3.21
N HIS A 254 -12.89 -2.44 -2.73
CA HIS A 254 -13.10 -2.86 -1.34
C HIS A 254 -12.25 -2.00 -0.42
N VAL A 255 -12.90 -1.24 0.45
CA VAL A 255 -12.23 -0.31 1.37
C VAL A 255 -12.34 -0.84 2.79
N GLU A 256 -11.24 -0.75 3.54
CA GLU A 256 -11.25 -0.91 5.00
C GLU A 256 -10.49 0.26 5.64
N LEU A 257 -10.97 0.73 6.79
CA LEU A 257 -10.38 1.85 7.52
C LEU A 257 -9.66 1.35 8.75
N VAL A 258 -8.53 1.95 9.08
CA VAL A 258 -7.83 1.65 10.33
C VAL A 258 -7.45 2.93 11.04
N ASN A 259 -7.71 2.96 12.33
CA ASN A 259 -7.18 3.95 13.22
C ASN A 259 -6.23 3.26 14.22
N LEU A 260 -4.96 3.62 14.17
CA LEU A 260 -4.02 3.29 15.24
C LEU A 260 -4.30 4.25 16.38
N VAL A 261 -4.91 3.75 17.45
CA VAL A 261 -5.29 4.57 18.61
C VAL A 261 -4.04 4.75 19.46
N ILE A 262 -3.56 5.98 19.60
CA ILE A 262 -2.29 6.38 20.21
C ILE A 262 -2.57 7.21 21.45
N THR A 263 -2.01 6.77 22.58
CA THR A 263 -2.20 7.41 23.88
C THR A 263 -1.74 8.87 23.91
N GLY A 264 -2.67 9.76 24.27
CA GLY A 264 -2.45 11.20 24.36
C GLY A 264 -2.31 11.88 23.00
N THR A 265 -2.92 11.31 21.94
CA THR A 265 -2.86 11.89 20.59
C THR A 265 -4.20 11.84 19.86
N ASN A 266 -4.83 10.68 19.77
CA ASN A 266 -6.12 10.51 19.07
C ASN A 266 -7.05 9.54 19.82
N ASP A 267 -6.80 9.34 21.11
CA ASP A 267 -7.47 8.34 21.94
C ASP A 267 -8.53 8.96 22.87
N ASP A 268 -8.76 10.26 22.75
CA ASP A 268 -9.87 10.96 23.37
C ASP A 268 -11.19 10.71 22.62
N GLU A 269 -12.28 11.00 23.32
CA GLU A 269 -13.63 10.68 22.85
C GLU A 269 -14.07 11.53 21.65
N GLU A 270 -13.61 12.79 21.57
CA GLU A 270 -13.97 13.71 20.48
C GLU A 270 -13.33 13.27 19.16
N CYS A 271 -12.03 12.98 19.20
CA CYS A 271 -11.29 12.50 18.03
C CYS A 271 -11.86 11.18 17.51
N LEU A 272 -12.08 10.20 18.39
CA LEU A 272 -12.63 8.90 18.02
C LEU A 272 -14.04 9.01 17.41
N ARG A 273 -14.91 9.82 18.01
CA ARG A 273 -16.25 10.09 17.49
C ARG A 273 -16.18 10.73 16.10
N GLY A 274 -15.35 11.75 15.91
CA GLY A 274 -15.18 12.42 14.63
C GLY A 274 -14.72 11.46 13.52
N ILE A 275 -13.78 10.56 13.82
CA ILE A 275 -13.35 9.51 12.87
C ILE A 275 -14.52 8.59 12.49
N ILE A 276 -15.33 8.16 13.47
CA ILE A 276 -16.49 7.27 13.24
C ILE A 276 -17.57 7.98 12.40
N GLU A 277 -17.89 9.24 12.72
CA GLU A 277 -18.87 10.04 11.96
C GLU A 277 -18.44 10.19 10.50
N ARG A 278 -17.15 10.48 10.27
CA ARG A 278 -16.60 10.57 8.93
C ARG A 278 -16.59 9.22 8.22
N ALA A 279 -16.26 8.12 8.91
CA ALA A 279 -16.32 6.78 8.34
C ALA A 279 -17.74 6.43 7.87
N LEU A 280 -18.76 6.69 8.70
CA LEU A 280 -20.16 6.48 8.36
C LEU A 280 -20.58 7.31 7.13
N LYS A 281 -20.20 8.60 7.11
CA LYS A 281 -20.56 9.53 6.04
C LYS A 281 -19.88 9.20 4.71
N GLU A 282 -18.56 8.98 4.74
CA GLU A 282 -17.75 8.93 3.52
C GLU A 282 -17.60 7.50 2.98
N ALA A 283 -17.60 6.49 3.86
CA ALA A 283 -17.41 5.08 3.49
C ALA A 283 -18.66 4.21 3.65
N GLY A 284 -19.62 4.63 4.47
CA GLY A 284 -20.85 3.88 4.76
C GLY A 284 -20.71 2.88 5.93
N PRO A 285 -21.83 2.46 6.53
CA PRO A 285 -21.86 1.66 7.76
C PRO A 285 -21.36 0.22 7.58
N ASP A 286 -21.32 -0.28 6.35
CA ASP A 286 -20.88 -1.63 5.99
C ASP A 286 -19.37 -1.73 5.71
N THR A 287 -18.63 -0.62 5.80
CA THR A 287 -17.17 -0.57 5.66
C THR A 287 -16.52 -0.95 6.98
N PRO A 288 -15.63 -1.97 7.03
CA PRO A 288 -14.86 -2.29 8.22
C PRO A 288 -14.03 -1.11 8.74
N ILE A 289 -14.04 -0.91 10.07
CA ILE A 289 -13.13 0.00 10.75
C ILE A 289 -12.40 -0.73 11.88
N HIS A 290 -11.07 -0.64 11.89
CA HIS A 290 -10.25 -1.29 12.92
C HIS A 290 -9.62 -0.26 13.85
N PHE A 291 -9.91 -0.38 15.15
CA PHE A 291 -9.21 0.34 16.20
C PHE A 291 -8.06 -0.52 16.68
N THR A 292 -6.85 -0.17 16.25
CA THR A 292 -5.65 -0.98 16.50
C THR A 292 -4.86 -0.43 17.67
N ARG A 293 -4.34 -1.35 18.50
CA ARG A 293 -3.52 -1.01 19.65
C ARG A 293 -2.15 -0.46 19.22
N TYR A 294 -1.83 0.73 19.69
CA TYR A 294 -0.50 1.33 19.61
C TYR A 294 0.48 0.70 20.59
N TYR A 295 1.75 0.67 20.18
CA TYR A 295 2.92 0.37 21.00
C TYR A 295 4.03 1.40 20.69
N PRO A 296 4.87 1.78 21.69
CA PRO A 296 6.00 2.68 21.49
C PRO A 296 6.82 2.37 20.24
N ALA A 297 7.09 3.39 19.42
CA ALA A 297 7.82 3.22 18.17
C ALA A 297 8.47 4.54 17.72
N TYR A 298 9.62 4.41 17.06
CA TYR A 298 10.39 5.50 16.46
C TYR A 298 10.75 6.63 17.45
N LYS A 299 9.98 7.73 17.46
CA LYS A 299 10.20 8.90 18.31
C LYS A 299 9.05 9.16 19.27
N PHE A 300 8.14 8.21 19.39
CA PHE A 300 6.97 8.32 20.24
C PHE A 300 7.04 7.23 21.32
N ASP A 301 7.13 7.66 22.57
CA ASP A 301 7.44 6.86 23.76
C ASP A 301 6.24 6.69 24.71
N LYS A 302 5.07 7.23 24.33
CA LYS A 302 3.82 7.05 25.06
C LYS A 302 3.54 5.56 25.28
N PRO A 303 2.95 5.17 26.41
CA PRO A 303 2.68 3.77 26.69
C PRO A 303 1.73 3.17 25.65
N ALA A 304 1.74 1.85 25.55
CA ALA A 304 0.79 1.14 24.69
C ALA A 304 -0.65 1.48 25.10
N THR A 305 -1.52 1.70 24.11
CA THR A 305 -2.90 2.10 24.35
C THR A 305 -3.64 1.06 25.18
N SER A 306 -4.45 1.52 26.14
CA SER A 306 -5.20 0.62 27.00
C SER A 306 -6.26 -0.13 26.21
N ILE A 307 -6.46 -1.43 26.51
CA ILE A 307 -7.51 -2.24 25.86
C ILE A 307 -8.89 -1.61 26.12
N ARG A 308 -9.11 -1.05 27.31
CA ARG A 308 -10.35 -0.34 27.65
C ARG A 308 -10.66 0.82 26.71
N THR A 309 -9.65 1.56 26.25
CA THR A 309 -9.84 2.65 25.28
C THR A 309 -10.30 2.11 23.93
N LEU A 310 -9.72 1.00 23.48
CA LEU A 310 -10.12 0.33 22.24
C LEU A 310 -11.56 -0.22 22.33
N GLU A 311 -11.91 -0.83 23.47
CA GLU A 311 -13.28 -1.30 23.73
C GLU A 311 -14.29 -0.14 23.70
N LYS A 312 -13.95 1.02 24.27
CA LYS A 312 -14.79 2.22 24.17
C LYS A 312 -14.99 2.68 22.71
N ALA A 313 -13.93 2.70 21.90
CA ALA A 313 -14.02 3.06 20.48
C ALA A 313 -14.91 2.08 19.70
N TYR A 314 -14.76 0.77 19.97
CA TYR A 314 -15.61 -0.27 19.38
C TYR A 314 -17.09 -0.09 19.74
N GLU A 315 -17.42 0.07 21.02
CA GLU A 315 -18.80 0.24 21.47
C GLU A 315 -19.41 1.53 20.91
N MET A 316 -18.62 2.61 20.88
CA MET A 316 -19.04 3.88 20.27
C MET A 316 -19.38 3.67 18.79
N ALA A 317 -18.49 3.05 18.00
CA ALA A 317 -18.73 2.78 16.60
C ALA A 317 -19.99 1.95 16.36
N ARG A 318 -20.19 0.89 17.16
CA ARG A 318 -21.41 0.07 17.09
C ARG A 318 -22.67 0.88 17.41
N SER A 319 -22.64 1.67 18.48
CA SER A 319 -23.79 2.46 18.90
C SER A 319 -24.19 3.51 17.86
N MET A 320 -23.22 4.01 17.09
CA MET A 320 -23.43 4.97 16.00
C MET A 320 -23.85 4.32 14.67
N GLY A 321 -23.89 2.99 14.60
CA GLY A 321 -24.39 2.26 13.42
C GLY A 321 -23.32 1.64 12.52
N MET A 322 -22.03 1.63 12.92
CA MET A 322 -21.03 0.83 12.21
C MET A 322 -21.34 -0.66 12.37
N GLN A 323 -21.42 -1.38 11.25
CA GLN A 323 -21.73 -2.81 11.24
C GLN A 323 -20.51 -3.66 11.63
N TYR A 324 -19.32 -3.22 11.24
CA TYR A 324 -18.09 -3.99 11.35
C TYR A 324 -16.93 -3.20 12.00
N PRO A 325 -17.08 -2.73 13.26
CA PRO A 325 -15.93 -2.28 14.03
C PRO A 325 -15.11 -3.48 14.53
N TYR A 326 -13.79 -3.30 14.62
CA TYR A 326 -12.86 -4.31 15.12
C TYR A 326 -11.85 -3.73 16.09
N ILE A 327 -11.33 -4.59 16.97
CA ILE A 327 -10.11 -4.32 17.73
C ILE A 327 -8.97 -5.15 17.13
N GLY A 328 -7.88 -4.49 16.76
CA GLY A 328 -6.68 -5.14 16.25
C GLY A 328 -5.47 -4.96 17.16
N ASN A 329 -4.40 -5.73 16.91
CA ASN A 329 -3.18 -5.79 17.73
C ASN A 329 -3.42 -6.21 19.20
N VAL A 330 -4.49 -6.98 19.43
CA VAL A 330 -4.81 -7.62 20.73
C VAL A 330 -5.21 -9.07 20.46
N PRO A 331 -4.25 -9.98 20.20
CA PRO A 331 -4.54 -11.35 19.77
C PRO A 331 -5.49 -12.09 20.74
N GLY A 332 -6.52 -12.73 20.19
CA GLY A 332 -7.51 -13.49 20.96
C GLY A 332 -8.62 -12.62 21.56
N HIS A 333 -8.66 -11.32 21.28
CA HIS A 333 -9.72 -10.45 21.75
C HIS A 333 -11.04 -10.76 21.02
N ARG A 334 -12.15 -10.82 21.75
CA ARG A 334 -13.48 -11.14 21.17
C ARG A 334 -13.89 -10.24 20.00
N TYR A 335 -13.43 -8.98 19.99
CA TYR A 335 -13.72 -7.99 18.95
C TYR A 335 -12.77 -8.04 17.74
N GLU A 336 -11.93 -9.06 17.60
CA GLU A 336 -11.24 -9.38 16.33
C GLU A 336 -12.07 -10.33 15.43
N HIS A 337 -13.20 -10.83 15.95
CA HIS A 337 -14.12 -11.72 15.25
C HIS A 337 -15.17 -10.94 14.46
N THR A 338 -15.66 -11.51 13.36
CA THR A 338 -16.81 -10.97 12.62
C THR A 338 -18.10 -11.55 13.19
N TYR A 339 -19.00 -10.67 13.64
CA TYR A 339 -20.36 -10.99 14.07
C TYR A 339 -21.37 -10.49 13.04
N CYS A 340 -22.50 -11.17 12.91
CA CYS A 340 -23.62 -10.69 12.11
C CYS A 340 -24.15 -9.37 12.70
N PRO A 341 -24.24 -8.28 11.92
CA PRO A 341 -24.73 -7.00 12.46
C PRO A 341 -26.22 -7.06 12.84
N ASN A 342 -26.98 -7.99 12.25
CA ASN A 342 -28.43 -8.14 12.51
C ASN A 342 -28.74 -9.05 13.70
N CYS A 343 -28.17 -10.26 13.77
CA CYS A 343 -28.53 -11.27 14.79
C CYS A 343 -27.39 -11.65 15.74
N HIS A 344 -26.22 -11.02 15.60
CA HIS A 344 -25.02 -11.20 16.42
C HIS A 344 -24.43 -12.61 16.45
N GLU A 345 -24.81 -13.46 15.49
CA GLU A 345 -24.17 -14.76 15.30
C GLU A 345 -22.68 -14.59 15.00
N LEU A 346 -21.84 -15.44 15.60
CA LEU A 346 -20.40 -15.46 15.33
C LEU A 346 -20.16 -16.07 13.94
N LEU A 347 -19.78 -15.23 12.98
CA LEU A 347 -19.60 -15.63 11.59
C LEU A 347 -18.17 -16.04 11.29
N ILE A 348 -17.20 -15.23 11.68
CA ILE A 348 -15.78 -15.52 11.46
C ILE A 348 -15.05 -15.42 12.79
N LYS A 349 -14.53 -16.54 13.27
CA LYS A 349 -13.67 -16.59 14.47
C LYS A 349 -12.21 -16.50 14.01
N ARG A 350 -11.46 -15.58 14.60
CA ARG A 350 -10.03 -15.40 14.36
C ARG A 350 -9.22 -15.66 15.63
N TYR A 351 -7.92 -15.88 15.47
CA TYR A 351 -6.93 -15.77 16.54
C TYR A 351 -5.70 -15.08 15.94
N GLY A 352 -5.52 -13.80 16.25
CA GLY A 352 -4.50 -12.99 15.57
C GLY A 352 -4.74 -12.93 14.07
N PHE A 353 -3.83 -13.50 13.28
CA PHE A 353 -3.86 -13.43 11.81
C PHE A 353 -4.45 -14.67 11.13
N SER A 354 -5.03 -15.60 11.90
CA SER A 354 -5.58 -16.85 11.36
C SER A 354 -7.09 -16.89 11.51
N VAL A 355 -7.79 -17.33 10.46
CA VAL A 355 -9.21 -17.66 10.50
C VAL A 355 -9.37 -19.08 11.05
N ILE A 356 -9.97 -19.19 12.23
CA ILE A 356 -10.19 -20.46 12.95
C ILE A 356 -11.53 -21.08 12.55
N ARG A 357 -12.54 -20.25 12.30
CA ARG A 357 -13.87 -20.69 11.85
C ARG A 357 -14.42 -19.68 10.85
N TYR A 358 -14.96 -20.17 9.74
CA TYR A 358 -15.69 -19.39 8.75
C TYR A 358 -17.08 -20.00 8.58
N ASN A 359 -18.12 -19.24 8.92
CA ASN A 359 -19.51 -19.70 8.96
C ASN A 359 -20.44 -18.73 8.19
N ILE A 360 -19.96 -18.20 7.07
CA ILE A 360 -20.75 -17.42 6.12
C ILE A 360 -21.09 -18.35 4.96
N THR A 361 -22.32 -18.26 4.44
CA THR A 361 -22.77 -19.03 3.28
C THR A 361 -22.02 -18.65 2.01
N GLU A 362 -22.10 -19.47 0.97
CA GLU A 362 -21.43 -19.21 -0.32
C GLU A 362 -21.94 -17.93 -1.01
N ASP A 363 -23.19 -17.52 -0.75
CA ASP A 363 -23.78 -16.27 -1.23
C ASP A 363 -23.56 -15.09 -0.28
N ASN A 364 -22.54 -15.18 0.60
CA ASN A 364 -22.14 -14.15 1.56
C ASN A 364 -23.27 -13.72 2.51
N LYS A 365 -24.01 -14.68 3.09
CA LYS A 365 -25.06 -14.39 4.08
C LYS A 365 -24.78 -15.02 5.44
N CYS A 366 -25.37 -14.41 6.46
CA CYS A 366 -25.48 -15.03 7.76
C CYS A 366 -26.38 -16.28 7.68
N PRO A 367 -25.90 -17.47 8.08
CA PRO A 367 -26.70 -18.70 7.99
C PRO A 367 -27.90 -18.72 8.94
N LYS A 368 -27.92 -17.85 9.96
CA LYS A 368 -28.98 -17.80 10.98
C LYS A 368 -30.15 -16.89 10.60
N CYS A 369 -29.89 -15.74 9.97
CA CYS A 369 -30.93 -14.74 9.70
C CYS A 369 -30.94 -14.24 8.24
N GLY A 370 -30.08 -14.76 7.36
CA GLY A 370 -30.04 -14.38 5.95
C GLY A 370 -29.51 -12.98 5.64
N PHE A 371 -28.97 -12.25 6.63
CA PHE A 371 -28.42 -10.91 6.41
C PHE A 371 -27.17 -10.98 5.53
N SER A 372 -27.08 -10.13 4.50
CA SER A 372 -25.93 -10.05 3.61
C SER A 372 -24.70 -9.48 4.31
N ILE A 373 -23.58 -10.19 4.22
CA ILE A 373 -22.30 -9.82 4.83
C ILE A 373 -21.39 -9.32 3.71
N ASN A 374 -20.90 -8.09 3.86
CA ASN A 374 -20.04 -7.48 2.85
C ASN A 374 -18.64 -8.13 2.87
N ILE A 375 -18.45 -9.20 2.09
CA ILE A 375 -17.17 -9.90 1.89
C ILE A 375 -16.79 -9.80 0.41
N ARG A 376 -15.58 -9.32 0.14
CA ARG A 376 -14.95 -9.34 -1.19
C ARG A 376 -14.06 -10.58 -1.32
N GLY A 377 -14.12 -11.25 -2.46
CA GLY A 377 -13.35 -12.47 -2.71
C GLY A 377 -13.97 -13.71 -2.06
N LYS A 378 -13.18 -14.79 -1.97
CA LYS A 378 -13.60 -16.06 -1.38
C LYS A 378 -12.75 -16.40 -0.14
N TYR A 379 -13.31 -17.21 0.76
CA TYR A 379 -12.55 -17.77 1.87
C TYR A 379 -11.52 -18.78 1.38
N ILE A 380 -10.25 -18.58 1.75
CA ILE A 380 -9.16 -19.51 1.49
C ILE A 380 -8.85 -20.27 2.77
N ARG A 381 -9.20 -21.56 2.79
CA ARG A 381 -8.87 -22.44 3.91
C ARG A 381 -7.42 -22.89 3.80
N ARG A 382 -6.55 -22.35 4.67
CA ARG A 382 -5.19 -22.86 4.84
C ARG A 382 -5.23 -24.17 5.64
N LYS A 383 -4.38 -25.13 5.26
CA LYS A 383 -4.28 -26.46 5.89
C LYS A 383 -3.49 -26.42 7.17
#